data_AF-A0A2S7VIG1-F1
#
_entry.id   AF-A0A2S7VIG1-F1
#
_cell.length_a   1.000
_cell.length_b   1.000
_cell.length_c   1.000
_cell.angle_alpha   90.00
_cell.angle_beta   90.00
_cell.angle_gamma   90.00
#
_symmetry.space_group_name_H-M   'P 1'
#
loop_
_entity.id
_entity.type
_entity.pdbx_description
1 polymer ?
#
loop_
_entity_poly.entity_id
_entity_poly.type
_entity_poly.pdbx_seq_one_letter_code
_entity_poly.pdbx_strand_id
1 'polypeptide(L)' 'MFNLWKKKQIDKPVLGTASIAKQRLLGELRTNRIPYNVQMMKDELSKLLSQWANIKDNKIEIVKTAESKSLLKIICRCS' A
#
# COMPACT_ATOMS: atom_id res chain seq x y z
N MET A 1 47.21 26.74 -2.72
CA MET A 1 45.95 27.00 -1.99
C MET A 1 44.83 27.10 -3.02
N PHE A 2 43.93 26.11 -3.08
CA PHE A 2 42.86 26.04 -4.10
C PHE A 2 41.56 26.64 -3.56
N ASN A 3 41.07 27.71 -4.20
CA ASN A 3 39.77 28.30 -3.90
C ASN A 3 38.65 27.45 -4.53
N LEU A 4 38.09 26.54 -3.73
CA LEU A 4 37.05 25.57 -4.14
C LEU A 4 35.63 26.00 -3.76
N TRP A 5 35.27 27.27 -3.96
CA TRP A 5 33.92 27.76 -3.65
C TRP A 5 33.37 28.66 -4.76
N LYS A 6 33.13 28.08 -5.93
CA LYS A 6 32.10 28.65 -6.82
C LYS A 6 30.74 28.31 -6.20
N LYS A 7 30.08 29.30 -5.59
CA LYS A 7 28.67 29.22 -5.22
C LYS A 7 27.87 28.83 -6.46
N LYS A 8 27.40 27.59 -6.50
CA LYS A 8 26.39 27.13 -7.47
C LYS A 8 25.19 28.05 -7.28
N GLN A 9 24.75 28.76 -8.33
CA GLN A 9 23.47 29.44 -8.29
C GLN A 9 22.42 28.37 -8.04
N ILE A 10 21.82 28.41 -6.85
CA ILE A 10 20.67 27.57 -6.54
C ILE A 10 19.51 28.24 -7.25
N ASP A 11 19.16 27.71 -8.42
CA ASP A 11 17.90 28.03 -9.07
C ASP A 11 16.79 27.94 -8.01
N LYS A 12 15.99 28.99 -7.96
CA LYS A 12 14.92 29.21 -6.97
C LYS A 12 14.23 27.89 -6.64
N PRO A 13 14.03 27.55 -5.35
CA PRO A 13 13.29 26.35 -5.01
C PRO A 13 11.94 26.43 -5.70
N VAL A 14 11.61 25.41 -6.50
CA VAL A 14 10.27 25.23 -7.07
C VAL A 14 9.34 24.99 -5.87
N LEU A 15 8.93 26.08 -5.22
CA LEU A 15 8.26 26.15 -3.92
C LEU A 15 6.90 25.43 -3.88
N GLY A 16 6.42 24.94 -5.02
CA GLY A 16 5.19 24.16 -5.12
C GLY A 16 5.37 22.64 -5.17
N THR A 17 6.43 22.12 -5.79
CA THR A 17 6.50 20.68 -6.13
C THR A 17 6.76 19.79 -4.92
N ALA A 18 7.62 20.21 -4.00
CA ALA A 18 7.89 19.46 -2.77
C ALA A 18 6.65 19.41 -1.84
N SER A 19 5.91 20.52 -1.75
CA SER A 19 4.68 20.60 -0.94
C SER A 19 3.57 19.74 -1.53
N ILE A 20 3.39 19.79 -2.86
CA ILE A 20 2.43 18.95 -3.59
C ILE A 20 2.80 17.46 -3.47
N ALA A 21 4.07 17.11 -3.62
CA ALA A 21 4.54 15.73 -3.45
C ALA A 21 4.29 15.23 -2.02
N LYS A 22 4.52 16.07 -1.01
CA LYS A 22 4.20 15.75 0.40
C LYS A 22 2.71 15.54 0.60
N GLN A 23 1.85 16.37 0.02
CA GLN A 23 0.39 16.20 0.12
C GLN A 23 -0.10 14.92 -0.57
N ARG A 24 0.46 14.56 -1.72
CA ARG A 24 0.16 13.29 -2.41
C ARG A 24 0.56 12.09 -1.57
N LEU A 25 1.80 12.09 -1.05
CA LEU A 25 2.27 11.05 -0.13
C LEU A 25 1.38 10.94 1.11
N LEU A 26 1.02 12.05 1.73
CA LEU A 26 0.12 12.04 2.89
C LEU A 26 -1.29 11.54 2.53
N GLY A 27 -1.78 11.84 1.33
CA GLY A 27 -3.02 11.31 0.79
C GLY A 27 -2.97 9.78 0.66
N GLU A 28 -1.92 9.24 0.04
CA GLU A 28 -1.69 7.80 -0.08
C GLU A 28 -1.52 7.10 1.29
N LEU A 29 -0.78 7.73 2.20
CA LEU A 29 -0.57 7.23 3.56
C LEU A 29 -1.86 7.16 4.38
N ARG A 30 -2.76 8.13 4.21
CA ARG A 30 -4.01 8.24 4.98
C ARG A 30 -5.14 7.39 4.42
N THR A 31 -5.19 7.16 3.11
CA THR A 31 -6.37 6.55 2.49
C THR A 31 -6.39 5.02 2.56
N ASN A 32 -5.26 4.34 2.40
CA ASN A 32 -5.28 2.90 2.10
C ASN A 32 -4.19 2.04 2.76
N ARG A 33 -3.74 2.36 3.97
CA ARG A 33 -2.91 1.41 4.71
C ARG A 33 -3.77 0.28 5.29
N ILE A 34 -3.95 -0.76 4.49
CA ILE A 34 -4.20 -2.10 5.01
C ILE A 34 -2.99 -2.45 5.87
N PRO A 35 -3.16 -2.81 7.16
CA PRO A 35 -2.03 -3.20 8.00
C PRO A 35 -1.27 -4.35 7.33
N TYR A 36 0.07 -4.29 7.34
CA TYR A 36 0.93 -5.31 6.72
C TYR A 36 0.54 -6.73 7.15
N ASN A 37 0.22 -6.90 8.44
CA ASN A 37 -0.20 -8.18 9.00
C ASN A 37 -1.48 -8.72 8.33
N VAL A 38 -2.45 -7.84 8.01
CA VAL A 38 -3.70 -8.22 7.34
C VAL A 38 -3.45 -8.61 5.89
N GLN A 39 -2.53 -7.92 5.21
CA GLN A 39 -2.09 -8.28 3.86
C GLN A 39 -1.38 -9.64 3.86
N MET A 40 -0.46 -9.87 4.80
CA MET A 40 0.23 -11.16 4.95
C MET A 40 -0.77 -12.30 5.22
N MET A 41 -1.73 -12.10 6.13
CA MET A 41 -2.78 -13.09 6.40
C MET A 41 -3.61 -13.40 5.15
N LYS A 42 -3.95 -12.39 4.34
CA LYS A 42 -4.64 -12.60 3.06
C LYS A 42 -3.81 -13.48 2.13
N ASP A 43 -2.52 -13.20 1.99
CA ASP A 43 -1.64 -13.90 1.06
C ASP A 43 -1.42 -15.35 1.48
N GLU A 44 -1.17 -15.61 2.77
CA GLU A 44 -1.03 -16.97 3.31
C GLU A 44 -2.33 -17.77 3.22
N LEU A 45 -3.48 -17.17 3.54
CA LEU A 45 -4.78 -17.82 3.38
C LEU A 45 -5.08 -18.15 1.91
N SER A 46 -4.73 -17.26 0.98
CA SER A 46 -4.89 -17.51 -0.45
C SER A 46 -4.06 -18.72 -0.88
N LYS A 47 -2.81 -18.79 -0.43
CA LYS A 47 -1.90 -19.91 -0.71
C LYS A 47 -2.42 -21.22 -0.14
N LEU A 48 -2.91 -21.23 1.10
CA LEU A 48 -3.49 -22.42 1.72
C LEU A 48 -4.71 -22.92 0.96
N LEU A 49 -5.65 -22.04 0.60
CA LEU A 49 -6.85 -22.45 -0.13
C LEU A 49 -6.54 -23.02 -1.52
N SER A 50 -5.50 -22.54 -2.19
CA SER A 50 -5.06 -23.06 -3.49
C SER A 50 -4.42 -24.45 -3.42
N GLN A 51 -4.04 -24.94 -2.23
CA GLN A 51 -3.54 -26.31 -2.05
C GLN A 51 -4.66 -27.35 -2.02
N TRP A 52 -5.91 -26.93 -1.84
CA TRP A 52 -7.04 -27.82 -1.67
C TRP A 52 -7.63 -28.17 -3.04
N ALA A 53 -7.54 -29.45 -3.41
CA ALA A 53 -7.95 -29.93 -4.75
C ALA A 53 -9.44 -29.71 -5.07
N ASN A 54 -10.27 -29.57 -4.05
CA ASN A 54 -11.70 -29.32 -4.15
C ASN A 54 -12.05 -27.82 -4.29
N ILE A 55 -11.10 -26.89 -4.16
CA ILE A 55 -11.33 -25.46 -4.33
C ILE A 55 -10.81 -25.04 -5.72
N LYS A 56 -11.72 -24.76 -6.65
CA LYS A 56 -11.34 -24.34 -8.02
C LYS A 56 -11.00 -22.86 -8.12
N ASP A 57 -11.76 -22.02 -7.40
CA ASP A 57 -11.58 -20.57 -7.38
C ASP A 57 -11.56 -20.09 -5.92
N ASN A 58 -10.56 -19.30 -5.55
CA ASN A 58 -10.47 -18.62 -4.26
C ASN A 58 -10.19 -17.12 -4.45
N LYS A 59 -11.08 -16.27 -3.93
CA LYS A 59 -10.90 -14.81 -3.91
C LYS A 59 -11.01 -14.31 -2.47
N ILE A 60 -9.97 -13.63 -1.99
CA ILE A 60 -9.95 -13.02 -0.66
C ILE A 60 -9.90 -11.49 -0.81
N GLU A 61 -10.91 -10.83 -0.25
CA GLU A 61 -11.06 -9.38 -0.26
C GLU A 61 -10.93 -8.81 1.15
N ILE A 62 -10.29 -7.65 1.29
CA ILE A 62 -10.20 -6.93 2.56
C ILE A 62 -11.26 -5.85 2.54
N VAL A 63 -12.29 -6.02 3.37
CA VAL A 63 -13.44 -5.12 3.45
C VAL A 63 -13.30 -4.28 4.71
N LYS A 64 -13.29 -2.95 4.56
CA LYS A 64 -13.40 -2.02 5.69
C LYS A 64 -14.87 -1.85 6.05
N THR A 65 -15.22 -2.09 7.31
CA THR A 65 -16.58 -1.82 7.80
C THR A 65 -16.73 -0.36 8.22
N ALA A 66 -17.97 0.11 8.36
CA ALA A 66 -18.29 1.43 8.88
C ALA A 66 -17.73 1.67 10.31
N GLU A 67 -17.50 0.60 11.07
CA GLU A 67 -16.95 0.62 12.43
C GLU A 67 -15.41 0.64 12.49
N SER A 68 -14.73 0.95 11.38
CA SER A 68 -13.26 0.92 11.28
C SER A 68 -12.64 -0.46 11.54
N LYS A 69 -13.41 -1.54 11.45
CA LYS A 69 -12.89 -2.92 11.48
C LYS A 69 -12.53 -3.36 10.07
N SER A 70 -11.42 -4.08 9.93
CA SER A 70 -11.06 -4.74 8.66
C SER A 70 -11.50 -6.20 8.73
N LEU A 71 -12.28 -6.65 7.76
CA LEU A 71 -12.72 -8.03 7.63
C LEU A 71 -12.07 -8.67 6.41
N LEU A 72 -11.67 -9.94 6.52
CA LEU A 72 -11.25 -10.75 5.39
C LEU A 72 -12.48 -11.52 4.88
N LYS A 73 -12.99 -11.10 3.72
CA LYS A 73 -14.08 -11.79 3.05
C LYS A 73 -13.48 -12.84 2.12
N ILE A 74 -13.77 -14.11 2.40
CA ILE A 74 -13.32 -15.26 1.60
C ILE A 74 -14.48 -15.73 0.75
N ILE A 75 -14.28 -15.74 -0.57
CA ILE A 75 -15.22 -16.31 -1.54
C ILE A 75 -14.51 -17.48 -2.20
N CYS A 76 -14.98 -18.69 -1.92
CA CYS A 76 -14.46 -19.91 -2.53
C CYS A 76 -15.58 -20.61 -3.31
N ARG A 77 -15.20 -21.27 -4.41
CA ARG A 77 -16.06 -22.23 -5.10
C ARG A 77 -15.47 -23.62 -4.97
N CYS A 78 -16.27 -24.51 -4.39
CA CYS A 78 -15.95 -25.92 -4.35
C CYS A 78 -16.33 -26.60 -5.67
N SER A 79 -15.59 -27.63 -6.06
CA SER A 79 -15.87 -28.47 -7.24
C SER A 79 -17.03 -29.41 -7.02
#